data_AF-A0A945QZ04-F1
#
_entry.id   AF-A0A945QZ04-F1
#
_cell.length_a   1.000
_cell.length_b   1.000
_cell.length_c   1.000
_cell.angle_alpha   90.00
_cell.angle_beta   90.00
_cell.angle_gamma   90.00
#
_symmetry.space_group_name_H-M   'P 1'
#
loop_
_entity.id
_entity.type
_entity.pdbx_description
1 polymer ?
#
loop_
_entity_poly.entity_id
_entity_poly.type
_entity_poly.pdbx_seq_one_letter_code
_entity_poly.pdbx_strand_id
1 'polypeptide(L)'
;MLYHLLFPLADDFTAFNLFRYLTFRTGGAVLTALIISFMLGAPMIRLLKSQQNEGQPIRADGPEGHPLTKKGTPTMGGFLILIALSVATLLWADLSNRYVWAVMLVTLGFGGIGFVDDYLKLSRRSSDGLPGRIKFAAEIVIACAVAYWVVEISRAPLGTSLAIPFFKNLLVDLGWFFIPFAALVMVGSSNAVNLTDGLDGLAIVPSMIVAA
;
A
#
# COMPACT_ATOMS: atom_id res chain seq x y z
N MET A 1 -17.97 3.34 1.69
CA MET A 1 -19.29 2.67 1.52
C MET A 1 -20.26 3.05 2.63
N LEU A 2 -19.90 2.87 3.91
CA LEU A 2 -20.73 3.18 5.08
C LEU A 2 -21.20 4.63 5.12
N TYR A 3 -20.36 5.58 4.68
CA TYR A 3 -20.76 6.98 4.51
C TYR A 3 -22.01 7.11 3.62
N HIS A 4 -22.01 6.51 2.43
CA HIS A 4 -23.13 6.60 1.50
C HIS A 4 -24.39 5.86 1.97
N LEU A 5 -24.23 4.82 2.78
CA LEU A 5 -25.35 4.02 3.28
C LEU A 5 -25.99 4.63 4.53
N LEU A 6 -25.18 5.12 5.47
CA LEU A 6 -25.64 5.50 6.80
C LEU A 6 -25.91 7.00 6.92
N PHE A 7 -25.15 7.85 6.23
CA PHE A 7 -25.37 9.31 6.31
C PHE A 7 -26.79 9.75 5.87
N PRO A 8 -27.40 9.18 4.81
CA PRO A 8 -28.77 9.55 4.42
C PRO A 8 -29.83 9.23 5.47
N LEU A 9 -29.57 8.28 6.38
CA LEU A 9 -30.45 7.92 7.50
C LEU A 9 -30.30 8.85 8.70
N ALA A 10 -29.42 9.86 8.62
CA ALA A 10 -29.18 10.80 9.72
C ALA A 10 -30.40 11.68 10.03
N ASP A 11 -31.30 11.86 9.06
CA ASP A 11 -32.55 12.59 9.25
C ASP A 11 -33.53 11.82 10.15
N ASP A 12 -33.47 10.47 10.13
CA ASP A 12 -34.25 9.59 11.01
C ASP A 12 -33.54 9.31 12.34
N PHE A 13 -32.20 9.19 12.33
CA PHE A 13 -31.38 8.91 13.50
C PHE A 13 -30.13 9.78 13.55
N THR A 14 -30.11 10.76 14.47
CA THR A 14 -29.01 11.74 14.63
C THR A 14 -27.63 11.10 14.82
N ALA A 15 -27.55 9.88 15.36
CA ALA A 15 -26.31 9.14 15.53
C ALA A 15 -25.57 8.89 14.21
N PHE A 16 -26.27 8.74 13.09
CA PHE A 16 -25.62 8.51 11.80
C PHE A 16 -24.94 9.76 11.21
N ASN A 17 -25.19 10.94 11.77
CA ASN A 17 -24.44 12.15 11.44
C ASN A 17 -22.93 12.01 11.78
N LEU A 18 -22.56 11.07 12.66
CA LEU A 18 -21.16 10.75 12.96
C LEU A 18 -20.38 10.35 11.69
N PHE A 19 -21.03 9.67 10.73
CA PHE A 19 -20.40 9.26 9.48
C PHE A 19 -20.10 10.43 8.53
N ARG A 20 -20.54 11.66 8.85
CA ARG A 20 -20.14 12.86 8.11
C ARG A 20 -18.72 13.30 8.45
N TYR A 21 -18.28 13.10 9.70
CA TYR A 21 -17.00 13.63 10.17
C TYR A 21 -15.83 12.78 9.68
N LEU A 22 -14.86 13.43 9.02
CA LEU A 22 -13.65 12.77 8.52
C LEU A 22 -12.86 12.10 9.65
N THR A 23 -12.69 12.77 10.79
CA THR A 23 -11.97 12.24 11.95
C THR A 23 -12.58 10.93 12.48
N PHE A 24 -13.91 10.87 12.56
CA PHE A 24 -14.63 9.67 12.96
C PHE A 24 -14.41 8.53 11.97
N ARG A 25 -14.50 8.81 10.66
CA ARG A 25 -14.29 7.80 9.62
C ARG A 25 -12.86 7.30 9.58
N THR A 26 -11.87 8.17 9.77
CA THR A 26 -10.45 7.79 9.84
C THR A 26 -10.20 6.91 11.05
N GLY A 27 -10.69 7.29 12.24
CA GLY A 27 -10.58 6.46 13.45
C GLY A 27 -11.27 5.11 13.27
N GLY A 28 -12.47 5.08 12.68
CA GLY A 28 -13.20 3.87 12.33
C GLY A 28 -12.42 2.96 11.37
N ALA A 29 -11.78 3.53 10.34
CA ALA A 29 -10.96 2.79 9.40
C ALA A 29 -9.74 2.14 10.08
N VAL A 30 -9.03 2.89 10.93
CA VAL A 30 -7.88 2.38 11.69
C VAL A 30 -8.29 1.23 12.60
N LEU A 31 -9.36 1.40 13.38
CA LEU A 31 -9.87 0.34 14.27
C LEU A 31 -10.34 -0.88 13.48
N THR A 32 -11.01 -0.67 12.34
CA THR A 32 -11.47 -1.77 11.48
C THR A 32 -10.30 -2.56 10.92
N ALA A 33 -9.27 -1.88 10.40
CA ALA A 33 -8.06 -2.53 9.90
C ALA A 33 -7.34 -3.31 11.01
N LEU A 34 -7.26 -2.76 12.22
CA LEU A 34 -6.66 -3.42 13.38
C LEU A 34 -7.43 -4.70 13.76
N ILE A 35 -8.76 -4.62 13.85
CA ILE A 35 -9.62 -5.76 14.17
C ILE A 35 -9.45 -6.87 13.13
N ILE A 36 -9.49 -6.53 11.84
CA ILE A 36 -9.28 -7.49 10.75
C ILE A 36 -7.90 -8.14 10.87
N SER A 37 -6.86 -7.35 11.13
CA SER A 37 -5.49 -7.86 11.29
C SER A 37 -5.38 -8.85 12.45
N PHE A 38 -6.00 -8.58 13.60
CA PHE A 38 -6.00 -9.50 14.74
C PHE A 38 -6.84 -10.76 14.50
N MET A 39 -8.02 -10.61 13.88
CA MET A 39 -8.90 -11.74 13.59
C MET A 39 -8.31 -12.69 12.53
N LEU A 40 -7.71 -12.14 11.46
CA LEU A 40 -7.19 -12.92 10.34
C LEU A 40 -5.71 -13.28 10.49
N GLY A 41 -4.96 -12.59 11.35
CA GLY A 41 -3.52 -12.80 11.50
C GLY A 41 -3.15 -14.23 11.89
N ALA A 42 -3.70 -14.74 12.99
CA ALA A 42 -3.39 -16.09 13.45
C ALA A 42 -3.86 -17.20 12.46
N PRO A 43 -5.10 -17.17 11.92
CA PRO A 43 -5.52 -18.09 10.86
C PRO A 43 -4.62 -18.06 9.63
N MET A 44 -4.23 -16.86 9.18
CA MET A 44 -3.45 -16.73 7.96
C MET A 44 -2.00 -17.17 8.14
N ILE A 45 -1.39 -16.90 9.30
CA ILE A 45 -0.06 -17.42 9.62
C ILE A 45 -0.08 -18.96 9.61
N ARG A 46 -1.13 -19.60 10.16
CA ARG A 46 -1.27 -21.07 10.12
C ARG A 46 -1.43 -21.59 8.69
N LEU A 47 -2.23 -20.92 7.87
CA LEU A 47 -2.43 -21.27 6.46
C LEU A 47 -1.13 -21.14 5.65
N LEU A 48 -0.39 -20.05 5.83
CA LEU A 48 0.88 -19.85 5.13
C LEU A 48 1.92 -20.87 5.60
N LYS A 49 2.00 -21.17 6.90
CA LYS A 49 2.91 -22.21 7.41
C LYS A 49 2.62 -23.59 6.82
N SER A 50 1.35 -23.99 6.67
CA SER A 50 1.03 -25.30 6.09
C SER A 50 1.37 -25.41 4.60
N GLN A 51 1.39 -24.28 3.90
CA GLN A 51 1.81 -24.20 2.49
C GLN A 51 3.33 -24.03 2.32
N GLN A 52 4.02 -23.47 3.33
CA GLN A 52 5.43 -23.10 3.32
C GLN A 52 6.24 -23.91 4.34
N ASN A 53 6.08 -25.24 4.35
CA ASN A 53 6.62 -26.14 5.39
C ASN A 53 8.15 -26.06 5.62
N GLU A 54 8.93 -25.54 4.66
CA GLU A 54 10.40 -25.44 4.75
C GLU A 54 10.91 -24.00 4.99
N GLY A 55 10.03 -22.99 5.09
CA GLY A 55 10.39 -21.57 5.29
C GLY A 55 10.87 -20.85 4.01
N GLN A 56 11.38 -19.61 4.15
CA GLN A 56 11.91 -18.84 3.02
C GLN A 56 13.23 -19.46 2.47
N PRO A 57 13.41 -19.55 1.14
CA PRO A 57 14.70 -19.87 0.53
C PRO A 57 15.75 -18.83 0.94
N ILE A 58 16.83 -19.27 1.59
CA ILE A 58 17.87 -18.39 2.14
C ILE A 58 18.69 -17.80 0.99
N ARG A 59 18.80 -16.47 0.94
CA ARG A 59 19.74 -15.78 0.02
C ARG A 59 21.18 -16.04 0.48
N ALA A 60 22.05 -16.42 -0.45
CA ALA A 60 23.48 -16.61 -0.18
C ALA A 60 24.21 -15.29 0.16
N ASP A 61 23.65 -14.14 -0.25
CA ASP A 61 24.30 -12.83 -0.18
C ASP A 61 23.96 -12.02 1.11
N GLY A 62 23.43 -12.68 2.14
CA GLY A 62 23.01 -12.04 3.40
C GLY A 62 24.07 -12.07 4.51
N PRO A 63 24.01 -11.19 5.53
CA PRO A 63 24.96 -11.20 6.65
C PRO A 63 24.97 -12.54 7.39
N GLU A 64 26.15 -13.00 7.83
CA GLU A 64 26.41 -14.36 8.36
C GLU A 64 25.51 -14.79 9.56
N GLY A 65 24.83 -13.86 10.25
CA GLY A 65 23.90 -14.14 11.35
C GLY A 65 22.42 -14.32 10.95
N HIS A 66 22.02 -13.96 9.73
CA HIS A 66 20.63 -14.07 9.24
C HIS A 66 20.05 -15.49 9.06
N PRO A 67 20.84 -16.57 8.81
CA PRO A 67 20.29 -17.91 8.55
C PRO A 67 19.66 -18.61 9.76
N LEU A 68 20.04 -18.23 10.99
CA LEU A 68 19.69 -18.97 12.22
C LEU A 68 18.36 -18.51 12.84
N THR A 69 17.98 -17.24 12.70
CA THR A 69 16.79 -16.64 13.36
C THR A 69 15.53 -16.60 12.49
N LYS A 70 15.62 -16.61 11.16
CA LYS A 70 14.45 -16.56 10.25
C LYS A 70 13.91 -17.94 9.83
N LYS A 71 14.39 -19.01 10.45
CA LYS A 71 13.97 -20.38 10.14
C LYS A 71 12.53 -20.62 10.65
N GLY A 72 11.56 -20.66 9.74
CA GLY A 72 10.17 -21.06 10.04
C GLY A 72 9.14 -19.93 10.16
N THR A 73 9.50 -18.67 9.86
CA THR A 73 8.51 -17.60 9.65
C THR A 73 7.97 -17.64 8.22
N PRO A 74 6.65 -17.70 8.03
CA PRO A 74 6.08 -17.66 6.69
C PRO A 74 6.28 -16.29 6.06
N THR A 75 6.47 -16.27 4.74
CA THR A 75 6.53 -15.02 3.96
C THR A 75 5.15 -14.70 3.36
N MET A 76 4.98 -13.48 2.82
CA MET A 76 3.72 -12.88 2.35
C MET A 76 2.81 -12.26 3.42
N GLY A 77 3.35 -11.82 4.56
CA GLY A 77 2.58 -11.09 5.58
C GLY A 77 1.92 -9.81 5.06
N GLY A 78 2.49 -9.20 4.01
CA GLY A 78 1.92 -8.03 3.33
C GLY A 78 0.50 -8.26 2.76
N PHE A 79 0.12 -9.50 2.46
CA PHE A 79 -1.23 -9.83 2.04
C PHE A 79 -2.28 -9.49 3.12
N LEU A 80 -1.92 -9.64 4.41
CA LEU A 80 -2.82 -9.30 5.53
C LEU A 80 -3.10 -7.80 5.54
N ILE A 81 -2.02 -7.04 5.37
CA ILE A 81 -2.03 -5.59 5.38
C ILE A 81 -2.90 -5.10 4.21
N LEU A 82 -2.73 -5.66 3.02
CA LEU A 82 -3.53 -5.31 1.84
C LEU A 82 -5.02 -5.62 2.05
N ILE A 83 -5.38 -6.77 2.62
CA ILE A 83 -6.78 -7.10 2.92
C ILE A 83 -7.36 -6.10 3.94
N ALA A 84 -6.68 -5.94 5.08
CA ALA A 84 -7.15 -5.08 6.16
C ALA A 84 -7.32 -3.62 5.70
N LEU A 85 -6.32 -3.08 4.99
CA LEU A 85 -6.35 -1.74 4.41
C LEU A 85 -7.47 -1.60 3.37
N SER A 86 -7.60 -2.55 2.45
CA SER A 86 -8.59 -2.46 1.37
C SER A 86 -10.02 -2.50 1.92
N VAL A 87 -10.30 -3.42 2.84
CA VAL A 87 -11.63 -3.53 3.46
C VAL A 87 -11.94 -2.28 4.29
N ALA A 88 -11.00 -1.81 5.11
CA ALA A 88 -11.19 -0.60 5.89
C ALA A 88 -11.43 0.63 5.01
N THR A 89 -10.65 0.82 3.94
CA THR A 89 -10.83 1.93 3.00
C THR A 89 -12.17 1.82 2.28
N LEU A 90 -12.55 0.65 1.75
CA LEU A 90 -13.83 0.49 1.05
C LEU A 90 -15.03 0.75 1.96
N LEU A 91 -14.96 0.33 3.23
CA LEU A 91 -16.00 0.59 4.21
C LEU A 91 -16.10 2.08 4.55
N TRP A 92 -15.00 2.73 4.90
CA TRP A 92 -15.03 4.05 5.52
C TRP A 92 -14.78 5.23 4.57
N ALA A 93 -14.04 5.03 3.48
CA ALA A 93 -13.74 6.10 2.51
C ALA A 93 -14.97 6.49 1.68
N ASP A 94 -14.89 7.69 1.10
CA ASP A 94 -15.88 8.22 0.17
C ASP A 94 -15.54 7.66 -1.20
N LEU A 95 -16.40 6.78 -1.70
CA LEU A 95 -16.12 6.05 -2.95
C LEU A 95 -16.41 6.90 -4.18
N SER A 96 -17.08 8.05 -4.02
CA SER A 96 -17.20 9.06 -5.08
C SER A 96 -15.88 9.80 -5.32
N ASN A 97 -14.97 9.77 -4.35
CA ASN A 97 -13.68 10.43 -4.46
C ASN A 97 -12.71 9.63 -5.34
N ARG A 98 -12.43 10.17 -6.54
CA ARG A 98 -11.52 9.56 -7.53
C ARG A 98 -10.08 9.41 -7.02
N TYR A 99 -9.62 10.24 -6.09
CA TYR A 99 -8.29 10.12 -5.49
C TYR A 99 -8.14 8.86 -4.63
N VAL A 100 -9.21 8.40 -3.97
CA VAL A 100 -9.20 7.15 -3.20
C VAL A 100 -8.90 5.97 -4.12
N TRP A 101 -9.52 5.96 -5.30
CA TRP A 101 -9.29 4.91 -6.29
C TRP A 101 -7.90 4.96 -6.90
N ALA A 102 -7.34 6.16 -7.14
CA ALA A 102 -5.96 6.29 -7.59
C ALA A 102 -4.97 5.66 -6.59
N VAL A 103 -5.12 5.96 -5.29
CA VAL A 103 -4.27 5.38 -4.22
C VAL A 103 -4.49 3.86 -4.11
N MET A 104 -5.73 3.40 -4.16
CA MET A 104 -6.06 1.97 -4.13
C MET A 104 -5.44 1.22 -5.31
N LEU A 105 -5.44 1.82 -6.50
CA LEU A 105 -4.85 1.22 -7.70
C LEU A 105 -3.35 1.06 -7.57
N VAL A 106 -2.63 2.08 -7.08
CA VAL A 106 -1.17 1.96 -6.83
C VAL A 106 -0.90 0.92 -5.76
N THR A 107 -1.63 0.99 -4.64
CA THR A 107 -1.42 0.10 -3.49
C THR A 107 -1.65 -1.36 -3.85
N LEU A 108 -2.79 -1.67 -4.49
CA LEU A 108 -3.12 -3.02 -4.94
C LEU A 108 -2.28 -3.46 -6.13
N GLY A 109 -1.93 -2.55 -7.03
CA GLY A 109 -1.09 -2.83 -8.19
C GLY A 109 0.33 -3.22 -7.78
N PHE A 110 1.00 -2.40 -6.98
CA PHE A 110 2.33 -2.70 -6.46
C PHE A 110 2.30 -3.88 -5.49
N GLY A 111 1.26 -3.97 -4.66
CA GLY A 111 1.03 -5.12 -3.79
C GLY A 111 0.86 -6.43 -4.58
N GLY A 112 0.16 -6.39 -5.71
CA GLY A 112 0.01 -7.52 -6.62
C GLY A 112 1.33 -7.93 -7.29
N ILE A 113 2.14 -6.97 -7.72
CA ILE A 113 3.49 -7.24 -8.24
C ILE A 113 4.35 -7.92 -7.17
N GLY A 114 4.35 -7.40 -5.94
CA GLY A 114 5.06 -8.00 -4.81
C GLY A 114 4.56 -9.39 -4.47
N PHE A 115 3.24 -9.62 -4.50
CA PHE A 115 2.64 -10.94 -4.29
C PHE A 115 3.11 -11.95 -5.34
N VAL A 116 3.12 -11.57 -6.62
CA VAL A 116 3.59 -12.45 -7.70
C VAL A 116 5.09 -12.73 -7.54
N ASP A 117 5.90 -11.74 -7.18
CA ASP A 117 7.34 -11.90 -6.92
C ASP A 117 7.59 -12.92 -5.79
N ASP A 118 6.91 -12.78 -4.66
CA ASP A 118 7.04 -13.71 -3.53
C ASP A 118 6.46 -15.09 -3.85
N TYR A 119 5.37 -15.15 -4.62
CA TYR A 119 4.77 -16.42 -5.03
C TYR A 119 5.74 -17.22 -5.91
N LEU A 120 6.44 -16.55 -6.84
CA LEU A 120 7.44 -17.18 -7.69
C LEU A 120 8.64 -17.70 -6.89
N LYS A 121 9.15 -16.92 -5.93
CA LYS A 121 10.25 -17.37 -5.05
C LYS A 121 9.89 -18.64 -4.29
N LEU A 122 8.66 -18.70 -3.77
CA LEU A 122 8.14 -19.86 -3.05
C LEU A 122 7.91 -21.06 -3.96
N SER A 123 7.25 -20.85 -5.11
CA SER A 123 6.91 -21.91 -6.05
C SER A 123 8.15 -22.54 -6.68
N ARG A 124 9.16 -21.72 -7.01
CA ARG A 124 10.42 -22.17 -7.62
C ARG A 124 11.47 -22.62 -6.60
N ARG A 125 11.22 -22.41 -5.30
CA ARG A 125 12.18 -22.65 -4.20
C ARG A 125 13.55 -22.02 -4.46
N SER A 126 13.55 -20.85 -5.10
CA SER A 126 14.75 -20.09 -5.45
C SER A 126 14.68 -18.71 -4.83
N SER A 127 15.83 -18.11 -4.56
CA SER A 127 15.92 -16.68 -4.22
C SER A 127 15.45 -15.77 -5.36
N ASP A 128 15.42 -16.31 -6.58
CA ASP A 128 15.04 -15.61 -7.79
C ASP A 128 13.52 -15.54 -7.92
N GLY A 129 12.99 -14.33 -7.85
CA GLY A 129 11.58 -14.02 -8.07
C GLY A 129 11.34 -13.54 -9.51
N LEU A 130 10.52 -12.50 -9.64
CA LEU A 130 10.25 -11.85 -10.91
C LEU A 130 11.55 -11.21 -11.46
N PRO A 131 11.87 -11.34 -12.75
CA PRO A 131 12.99 -10.63 -13.33
C PRO A 131 12.87 -9.12 -13.04
N GLY A 132 13.92 -8.51 -12.49
CA GLY A 132 13.87 -7.12 -12.04
C GLY A 132 13.41 -6.14 -13.12
N ARG A 133 13.74 -6.42 -14.39
CA ARG A 133 13.26 -5.64 -15.55
C ARG A 133 11.74 -5.68 -15.72
N ILE A 134 11.12 -6.85 -15.51
CA ILE A 134 9.65 -7.02 -15.62
C ILE A 134 8.97 -6.35 -14.43
N LYS A 135 9.50 -6.54 -13.21
CA LYS A 135 9.00 -5.87 -12.01
C LYS A 135 9.00 -4.35 -12.17
N PHE A 136 10.14 -3.80 -12.54
CA PHE A 136 10.32 -2.36 -12.74
C PHE A 136 9.45 -1.81 -13.88
N ALA A 137 9.34 -2.54 -14.99
CA ALA A 137 8.46 -2.14 -16.10
C ALA A 137 6.99 -2.11 -15.67
N ALA A 138 6.52 -3.11 -14.91
CA ALA A 138 5.15 -3.15 -14.41
C ALA A 138 4.87 -2.01 -13.41
N GLU A 139 5.80 -1.74 -12.49
CA GLU A 139 5.70 -0.62 -11.55
C GLU A 139 5.63 0.73 -12.30
N ILE A 140 6.47 0.95 -13.32
CA ILE A 140 6.43 2.16 -14.16
C ILE A 140 5.10 2.31 -14.88
N VAL A 141 4.58 1.23 -15.50
CA VAL A 141 3.32 1.29 -16.24
C VAL A 141 2.17 1.71 -15.33
N ILE A 142 2.07 1.09 -14.14
CA ILE A 142 1.05 1.44 -13.14
C ILE A 142 1.24 2.88 -12.68
N ALA A 143 2.47 3.28 -12.35
CA ALA A 143 2.78 4.60 -11.84
C ALA A 143 2.48 5.71 -12.86
N CYS A 144 2.85 5.53 -14.13
CA CYS A 144 2.54 6.47 -15.20
C CYS A 144 1.02 6.57 -15.46
N ALA A 145 0.32 5.43 -15.48
CA ALA A 145 -1.13 5.41 -15.69
C ALA A 145 -1.88 6.13 -14.57
N VAL A 146 -1.49 5.90 -13.30
CA VAL A 146 -2.09 6.59 -12.16
C VAL A 146 -1.69 8.06 -12.12
N ALA A 147 -0.43 8.40 -12.39
CA ALA A 147 0.01 9.79 -12.45
C ALA A 147 -0.79 10.58 -13.49
N TYR A 148 -0.96 10.02 -14.69
CA TYR A 148 -1.81 10.61 -15.73
C TYR A 148 -3.24 10.78 -15.25
N TRP A 149 -3.82 9.75 -14.62
CA TRP A 149 -5.18 9.85 -14.07
C TRP A 149 -5.30 10.94 -13.00
N VAL A 150 -4.31 11.07 -12.11
CA VAL A 150 -4.27 12.11 -11.07
C VAL A 150 -4.21 13.51 -11.70
N VAL A 151 -3.43 13.71 -12.75
CA VAL A 151 -3.37 14.98 -13.49
C VAL A 151 -4.76 15.36 -14.03
N GLU A 152 -5.45 14.41 -14.66
CA GLU A 152 -6.79 14.63 -15.26
C GLU A 152 -7.90 14.94 -14.24
N ILE A 153 -7.82 14.38 -13.03
CA ILE A 153 -8.83 14.65 -11.98
C ILE A 153 -8.51 15.89 -11.14
N SER A 154 -7.29 16.41 -11.25
CA SER A 154 -6.81 17.54 -10.47
C SER A 154 -7.25 18.86 -11.09
N ARG A 155 -7.60 19.82 -10.24
CA ARG A 155 -7.98 21.17 -10.68
C ARG A 155 -6.72 21.97 -11.00
N ALA A 156 -6.73 22.71 -12.11
CA ALA A 156 -5.69 23.69 -12.38
C ALA A 156 -5.63 24.75 -11.26
N PRO A 157 -4.43 25.18 -10.83
CA PRO A 157 -3.10 24.88 -11.37
C PRO A 157 -2.42 23.63 -10.76
N LEU A 158 -3.07 22.90 -9.85
CA LEU A 158 -2.42 21.86 -9.04
C LEU A 158 -2.08 20.57 -9.80
N GLY A 159 -2.71 20.31 -10.95
CA GLY A 159 -2.58 19.03 -11.65
C GLY A 159 -1.16 18.68 -12.07
N THR A 160 -0.34 19.66 -12.45
CA THR A 160 1.06 19.47 -12.89
C THR A 160 2.06 20.29 -12.07
N SER A 161 1.59 20.98 -11.03
CA SER A 161 2.42 21.85 -10.22
C SER A 161 3.09 21.09 -9.08
N LEU A 162 4.38 21.30 -8.90
CA LEU A 162 5.14 20.88 -7.74
C LEU A 162 5.22 22.03 -6.73
N ALA A 163 4.69 21.79 -5.53
CA ALA A 163 4.85 22.72 -4.42
C ALA A 163 6.25 22.60 -3.81
N ILE A 164 6.95 23.73 -3.67
CA ILE A 164 8.26 23.75 -3.02
C ILE A 164 8.05 24.04 -1.53
N PRO A 165 8.47 23.13 -0.62
CA PRO A 165 8.37 23.36 0.80
C PRO A 165 9.15 24.63 1.19
N PHE A 166 8.81 25.22 2.35
CA PHE A 166 9.38 26.49 2.86
C PHE A 166 8.92 27.76 2.12
N PHE A 167 8.32 27.65 0.94
CA PHE A 167 7.70 28.77 0.22
C PHE A 167 6.18 28.59 0.16
N LYS A 168 5.41 29.61 0.58
CA LYS A 168 3.95 29.49 0.73
C LYS A 168 3.19 29.35 -0.58
N ASN A 169 3.67 29.99 -1.65
CA ASN A 169 2.95 30.12 -2.92
C ASN A 169 3.83 29.74 -4.14
N LEU A 170 4.97 29.08 -3.92
CA LEU A 170 5.85 28.68 -5.03
C LEU A 170 5.37 27.34 -5.59
N LEU A 171 4.71 27.42 -6.74
CA LEU A 171 4.30 26.27 -7.55
C LEU A 171 5.14 26.26 -8.82
N VAL A 172 5.91 25.20 -9.01
CA VAL A 172 6.67 24.96 -10.24
C VAL A 172 5.84 24.06 -11.14
N ASP A 173 5.31 24.62 -12.23
CA ASP A 173 4.57 23.83 -13.22
C ASP A 173 5.54 22.97 -14.04
N LEU A 174 5.43 21.66 -13.89
CA LEU A 174 6.23 20.68 -14.63
C LEU A 174 5.58 20.28 -15.97
N GLY A 175 4.31 20.67 -16.20
CA GLY A 175 3.53 20.22 -17.34
C GLY A 175 3.60 18.70 -17.51
N TRP A 176 3.93 18.25 -18.74
CA TRP A 176 4.07 16.83 -19.06
C TRP A 176 5.18 16.11 -18.29
N PHE A 177 6.20 16.81 -17.80
CA PHE A 177 7.26 16.21 -16.98
C PHE A 177 6.78 15.79 -15.58
N PHE A 178 5.58 16.23 -15.16
CA PHE A 178 4.99 15.79 -13.92
C PHE A 178 4.78 14.26 -13.88
N ILE A 179 4.35 13.66 -14.99
CA ILE A 179 4.07 12.22 -15.08
C ILE A 179 5.33 11.37 -14.83
N PRO A 180 6.44 11.55 -15.58
CA PRO A 180 7.66 10.78 -15.32
C PRO A 180 8.26 11.11 -13.94
N PHE A 181 8.12 12.34 -13.44
CA PHE A 181 8.53 12.69 -12.09
C PHE A 181 7.73 11.93 -11.02
N ALA A 182 6.40 11.93 -11.11
CA ALA A 182 5.53 11.20 -10.19
C ALA A 182 5.77 9.69 -10.25
N ALA A 183 6.01 9.15 -11.46
CA ALA A 183 6.38 7.76 -11.64
C ALA A 183 7.71 7.42 -10.95
N LEU A 184 8.74 8.25 -11.12
CA LEU A 184 10.02 8.10 -10.43
C LEU A 184 9.84 8.08 -8.91
N VAL A 185 9.03 8.99 -8.36
CA VAL A 185 8.76 9.06 -6.92
C VAL A 185 8.04 7.79 -6.45
N MET A 186 6.95 7.38 -7.11
CA MET A 186 6.20 6.18 -6.71
C MET A 186 7.04 4.91 -6.75
N VAL A 187 7.71 4.67 -7.89
CA VAL A 187 8.55 3.48 -8.08
C VAL A 187 9.76 3.51 -7.14
N GLY A 188 10.39 4.68 -6.99
CA GLY A 188 11.51 4.90 -6.08
C GLY A 188 11.14 4.62 -4.62
N SER A 189 10.01 5.16 -4.16
CA SER A 189 9.50 4.92 -2.80
C SER A 189 9.19 3.43 -2.56
N SER A 190 8.56 2.74 -3.51
CA SER A 190 8.27 1.31 -3.38
C SER A 190 9.54 0.46 -3.24
N ASN A 191 10.53 0.72 -4.08
CA ASN A 191 11.81 0.01 -4.03
C ASN A 191 12.64 0.38 -2.79
N ALA A 192 12.57 1.63 -2.32
CA ALA A 192 13.22 2.05 -1.08
C ALA A 192 12.64 1.34 0.15
N VAL A 193 11.31 1.20 0.25
CA VAL A 193 10.67 0.43 1.33
C VAL A 193 11.05 -1.04 1.27
N ASN A 194 11.02 -1.64 0.07
CA ASN A 194 11.44 -3.03 -0.14
C ASN A 194 12.91 -3.29 0.23
N LEU A 195 13.79 -2.30 0.02
CA LEU A 195 15.19 -2.37 0.47
C LEU A 195 15.32 -2.26 1.99
N THR A 196 14.45 -1.48 2.63
CA THR A 196 14.47 -1.25 4.09
C THR A 196 13.89 -2.43 4.87
N ASP A 197 13.03 -3.26 4.25
CA ASP A 197 12.38 -4.41 4.89
C ASP A 197 13.29 -5.65 5.03
N GLY A 198 14.46 -5.45 5.63
CA GLY A 198 15.46 -6.50 5.89
C GLY A 198 15.40 -7.11 7.30
N LEU A 199 14.89 -6.34 8.27
CA LEU A 199 14.84 -6.69 9.69
C LEU A 199 13.42 -6.59 10.24
N ASP A 200 13.12 -7.39 11.26
CA ASP A 200 11.79 -7.46 11.86
C ASP A 200 11.35 -6.08 12.38
N GLY A 201 10.29 -5.54 11.79
CA GLY A 201 9.72 -4.24 12.17
C GLY A 201 10.44 -3.01 11.61
N LEU A 202 11.53 -3.16 10.86
CA LEU A 202 12.33 -2.02 10.39
C LEU A 202 11.59 -1.16 9.35
N ALA A 203 10.85 -1.76 8.43
CA ALA A 203 10.09 -1.01 7.42
C ALA A 203 8.74 -0.49 7.92
N ILE A 204 8.07 -1.22 8.83
CA ILE A 204 6.69 -0.89 9.24
C ILE A 204 6.63 0.35 10.14
N VAL A 205 7.61 0.55 11.04
CA VAL A 205 7.61 1.70 11.96
C VAL A 205 7.75 3.03 11.21
N PRO A 206 8.72 3.23 10.29
CA PRO A 206 8.78 4.43 9.47
C PRO A 206 7.54 4.62 8.60
N SER A 207 7.00 3.52 8.03
CA SER A 207 5.80 3.58 7.19
C SER A 207 4.57 4.07 7.97
N MET A 208 4.41 3.65 9.22
CA MET A 208 3.35 4.14 10.09
C MET A 208 3.48 5.63 10.40
N ILE A 209 4.70 6.12 10.64
CA ILE A 209 4.95 7.55 10.90
C ILE A 209 4.64 8.39 9.66
N VAL A 210 5.01 7.92 8.47
CA VAL A 210 4.72 8.60 7.20
C VAL A 210 3.22 8.62 6.89
N ALA A 211 2.47 7.60 7.32
CA ALA A 211 1.04 7.48 7.09
C ALA A 211 0.15 8.25 8.09
N ALA A 212 0.70 8.67 9.24
CA ALA A 212 -0.01 9.36 10.32
C ALA A 212 -0.06 10.88 10.11
#